data_AF-A0A7J3QHV3-F1
#
_entry.id   AF-A0A7J3QHV3-F1
#
_cell.length_a   1.000
_cell.length_b   1.000
_cell.length_c   1.000
_cell.angle_alpha   90.00
_cell.angle_beta   90.00
_cell.angle_gamma   90.00
#
_symmetry.space_group_name_H-M   'P 1'
#
loop_
_entity.id
_entity.type
_entity.pdbx_description
1 polymer ?
#
loop_
_entity_poly.entity_id
_entity_poly.type
_entity_poly.pdbx_seq_one_letter_code
_entity_poly.pdbx_strand_id
1 'polypeptide(L)'
;MNTLLILLAGGGLAFLVWFGRWVGKTMAYAFCNATVSARESKIISGARLAELVDAPEFKAILPDLEERGLGVRTAADGGIDWMETERTIHESLCREFSEILEIVPGEVRPVVRRLVGYREMINLKIIVTGLHEGARRDEIISRLVPCPTETQQRFELLASAQSVEGLLEFLKGSEYHGVLAGAIEDYRKLGLRALIS
;
A
#
# COMPACT_ATOMS: atom_id res chain seq x y z
N MET A 1 20.05 25.58 52.19
CA MET A 1 19.79 24.13 52.11
C MET A 1 18.53 23.82 51.29
N ASN A 2 17.40 24.52 51.48
CA ASN A 2 16.16 24.29 50.72
C ASN A 2 16.24 24.56 49.21
N THR A 3 16.99 25.57 48.75
CA THR A 3 17.12 25.89 47.32
C THR A 3 17.85 24.81 46.52
N LEU A 4 18.85 24.16 47.12
CA LEU A 4 19.60 23.08 46.47
C LEU A 4 18.76 21.80 46.33
N LEU A 5 17.92 21.50 47.34
CA LEU A 5 16.98 20.38 47.33
C LEU A 5 15.86 20.57 46.29
N ILE A 6 15.34 21.79 46.14
CA ILE A 6 14.32 22.11 45.13
C ILE A 6 14.89 22.00 43.72
N LEU A 7 16.13 22.45 43.49
CA LEU A 7 16.80 22.32 42.19
C LEU A 7 17.12 20.86 41.84
N LEU A 8 17.57 20.05 42.81
CA LEU A 8 17.79 18.61 42.61
C LEU A 8 16.48 17.85 42.33
N ALA A 9 15.40 18.16 43.05
CA ALA A 9 14.09 17.57 42.82
C ALA A 9 13.52 17.96 41.44
N GLY A 10 13.67 19.23 41.04
CA GLY A 10 13.27 19.72 39.71
C GLY A 10 14.07 19.07 38.58
N GLY A 11 15.38 18.92 38.76
CA GLY A 11 16.24 18.21 37.81
C GLY A 11 15.90 16.73 37.66
N GLY A 12 15.59 16.05 38.77
CA GLY A 12 15.15 14.66 38.77
C GLY A 12 13.82 14.46 38.03
N LEU A 13 12.84 15.34 38.25
CA LEU A 13 11.56 15.29 37.54
C LEU A 13 11.74 15.54 36.04
N ALA A 14 12.55 16.53 35.66
CA ALA A 14 12.87 16.79 34.26
C ALA A 14 13.56 15.61 33.59
N PHE A 15 14.48 14.94 34.29
CA PHE A 15 15.15 13.73 33.80
C PHE A 15 14.17 12.58 33.59
N LEU A 16 13.24 12.32 34.53
CA LEU A 16 12.23 11.27 34.39
C LEU A 16 11.30 11.50 33.20
N VAL A 17 10.87 12.75 32.99
CA VAL A 17 10.05 13.11 31.82
C VAL A 17 10.82 12.94 30.52
N TRP A 18 12.08 13.38 30.48
CA TRP A 18 12.95 13.23 29.32
C TRP A 18 13.21 11.76 29.00
N PHE A 19 13.59 10.97 30.00
CA PHE A 19 13.87 9.54 29.88
C PHE A 19 12.62 8.76 29.47
N GLY A 20 11.46 9.05 30.06
CA GLY A 20 10.18 8.43 29.69
C GLY A 20 9.81 8.69 28.22
N ARG A 21 10.02 9.92 27.74
CA ARG A 21 9.82 10.26 26.31
C ARG A 21 10.81 9.54 25.41
N TRP A 22 12.08 9.43 25.82
CA TRP A 22 13.12 8.74 25.06
C TRP A 22 12.85 7.22 24.95
N VAL A 23 12.50 6.58 26.06
CA VAL A 23 12.10 5.16 26.10
C VAL A 23 10.86 4.93 25.23
N GLY A 24 9.83 5.77 25.36
CA GLY A 24 8.60 5.66 24.57
C GLY A 24 8.86 5.71 23.06
N LYS A 25 9.71 6.63 22.61
CA LYS A 25 10.12 6.71 21.20
C LYS A 25 10.84 5.45 20.74
N THR A 26 11.87 5.03 21.47
CA THR A 26 12.70 3.87 21.11
C THR A 26 11.89 2.57 21.08
N MET A 27 10.98 2.40 22.03
CA MET A 27 10.08 1.24 22.10
C MET A 27 9.12 1.19 20.91
N ALA A 28 8.62 2.34 20.43
CA ALA A 28 7.75 2.38 19.26
C ALA A 28 8.48 1.91 17.98
N TYR A 29 9.75 2.31 17.79
CA TYR A 29 10.57 1.79 16.69
C TYR A 29 10.86 0.30 16.83
N ALA A 30 11.23 -0.16 18.04
CA ALA A 30 11.50 -1.58 18.30
C ALA A 30 10.25 -2.46 18.04
N PHE A 31 9.09 -2.01 18.49
CA PHE A 31 7.82 -2.69 18.26
C PHE A 31 7.49 -2.75 16.76
N CYS A 32 7.54 -1.61 16.06
CA CYS A 32 7.30 -1.57 14.63
C CYS A 32 8.26 -2.50 13.86
N ASN A 33 9.55 -2.49 14.19
CA ASN A 33 10.53 -3.37 13.55
C ASN A 33 10.23 -4.85 13.82
N ALA A 34 9.93 -5.22 15.08
CA ALA A 34 9.57 -6.59 15.43
C ALA A 34 8.31 -7.06 14.69
N THR A 35 7.30 -6.21 14.56
CA THR A 35 6.08 -6.52 13.80
C THR A 35 6.37 -6.75 12.32
N VAL A 36 7.18 -5.89 11.69
CA VAL A 36 7.56 -6.05 10.28
C VAL A 36 8.39 -7.32 10.09
N SER A 37 9.39 -7.58 10.92
CA SER A 37 10.20 -8.82 10.85
C SER A 37 9.35 -10.09 11.03
N ALA A 38 8.36 -10.07 11.92
CA ALA A 38 7.45 -11.20 12.10
C ALA A 38 6.51 -11.44 10.91
N ARG A 39 6.25 -10.41 10.09
CA ARG A 39 5.50 -10.54 8.82
C ARG A 39 6.41 -10.96 7.67
N GLU A 40 7.62 -10.41 7.63
CA GLU A 40 8.65 -10.79 6.67
C GLU A 40 8.96 -12.30 6.77
N SER A 41 9.06 -12.83 7.99
CA SER A 41 9.28 -14.26 8.21
C SER A 41 8.15 -15.12 7.66
N LYS A 42 6.97 -14.55 7.47
CA LYS A 42 5.88 -15.26 6.82
C LYS A 42 6.14 -15.35 5.33
N ILE A 43 6.70 -14.38 4.62
CA ILE A 43 6.80 -14.34 3.13
C ILE A 43 7.32 -15.67 2.55
N ILE A 44 6.80 -16.08 1.38
CA ILE A 44 7.23 -17.32 0.70
C ILE A 44 8.74 -17.21 0.44
N SER A 45 9.50 -18.18 0.96
CA SER A 45 10.96 -18.16 0.86
C SER A 45 11.39 -18.30 -0.60
N GLY A 46 12.59 -17.80 -0.93
CA GLY A 46 13.13 -17.93 -2.29
C GLY A 46 13.27 -19.38 -2.75
N ALA A 47 13.61 -20.30 -1.82
CA ALA A 47 13.65 -21.73 -2.10
C ALA A 47 12.27 -22.29 -2.45
N ARG A 48 11.24 -21.93 -1.67
CA ARG A 48 9.86 -22.34 -1.93
C ARG A 48 9.32 -21.75 -3.23
N LEU A 49 9.66 -20.51 -3.56
CA LEU A 49 9.32 -19.91 -4.85
C LEU A 49 9.94 -20.68 -6.01
N ALA A 50 11.20 -21.12 -5.90
CA ALA A 50 11.84 -21.94 -6.94
C ALA A 50 11.12 -23.28 -7.13
N GLU A 51 10.75 -23.96 -6.04
CA GLU A 51 9.93 -25.18 -6.10
C GLU A 51 8.58 -24.96 -6.77
N LEU A 52 7.92 -23.83 -6.48
CA LEU A 52 6.62 -23.50 -7.08
C LEU A 52 6.72 -23.17 -8.58
N VAL A 53 7.84 -22.61 -9.03
CA VAL A 53 8.09 -22.35 -10.46
C VAL A 53 8.25 -23.66 -11.25
N ASP A 54 8.87 -24.66 -10.64
CA ASP A 54 9.06 -25.99 -11.23
C ASP A 54 7.81 -26.90 -11.06
N ALA A 55 6.79 -26.43 -10.33
CA ALA A 55 5.59 -27.20 -10.10
C ALA A 55 4.77 -27.37 -11.40
N PRO A 56 4.19 -28.56 -11.63
CA PRO A 56 3.43 -28.82 -12.86
C PRO A 56 2.10 -28.06 -12.93
N GLU A 57 1.57 -27.63 -11.78
CA GLU A 57 0.29 -26.93 -11.68
C GLU A 57 0.38 -25.75 -10.71
N PHE A 58 -0.24 -24.63 -11.08
CA PHE A 58 -0.34 -23.44 -10.23
C PHE A 58 -1.06 -23.70 -8.90
N LYS A 59 -1.92 -24.73 -8.83
CA LYS A 59 -2.59 -25.18 -7.60
C LYS A 59 -1.61 -25.61 -6.50
N ALA A 60 -0.34 -25.86 -6.82
CA ALA A 60 0.69 -26.17 -5.84
C ALA A 60 0.92 -25.03 -4.81
N ILE A 61 0.49 -23.79 -5.10
CA ILE A 61 0.60 -22.63 -4.19
C ILE A 61 -0.49 -22.62 -3.10
N LEU A 62 -1.57 -23.39 -3.26
CA LEU A 62 -2.73 -23.32 -2.37
C LEU A 62 -2.41 -23.61 -0.89
N PRO A 63 -1.60 -24.64 -0.56
CA PRO A 63 -1.22 -24.89 0.84
C PRO A 63 -0.50 -23.69 1.45
N ASP A 64 0.38 -23.02 0.68
CA ASP A 64 1.10 -21.83 1.14
C ASP A 64 0.14 -20.65 1.39
N LEU A 65 -0.89 -20.47 0.56
CA LEU A 65 -1.90 -19.43 0.76
C LEU A 65 -2.79 -19.72 1.98
N GLU A 66 -3.22 -20.97 2.14
CA GLU A 66 -4.05 -21.41 3.27
C GLU A 66 -3.34 -21.27 4.61
N GLU A 67 -2.06 -21.67 4.69
CA GLU A 67 -1.23 -21.52 5.90
C GLU A 67 -1.15 -20.05 6.35
N ARG A 68 -1.18 -19.12 5.40
CA ARG A 68 -1.13 -17.68 5.65
C ARG A 68 -2.48 -17.07 6.00
N GLY A 69 -3.56 -17.86 5.98
CA GLY A 69 -4.92 -17.36 6.11
C GLY A 69 -5.37 -16.52 4.92
N LEU A 70 -4.68 -16.63 3.77
CA LEU A 70 -5.10 -16.00 2.52
C LEU A 70 -6.16 -16.90 1.90
N GLY A 71 -7.44 -16.59 2.18
CA GLY A 71 -8.57 -17.43 1.79
C GLY A 71 -8.65 -17.66 0.28
N VAL A 72 -8.59 -18.94 -0.12
CA VAL A 72 -8.87 -19.38 -1.49
C VAL A 72 -10.36 -19.31 -1.74
N ARG A 73 -10.76 -18.78 -2.90
CA ARG A 73 -12.16 -18.58 -3.25
C ARG A 73 -12.58 -19.61 -4.28
N THR A 74 -13.72 -20.23 -4.05
CA THR A 74 -14.27 -21.28 -4.92
C THR A 74 -15.27 -20.68 -5.90
N ALA A 75 -15.14 -21.03 -7.18
CA ALA A 75 -16.09 -20.70 -8.22
C ALA A 75 -17.34 -21.59 -8.13
N ALA A 76 -18.39 -21.21 -8.87
CA ALA A 76 -19.67 -21.92 -8.87
C ALA A 76 -19.61 -23.36 -9.42
N ASP A 77 -18.58 -23.66 -10.22
CA ASP A 77 -18.30 -25.00 -10.77
C ASP A 77 -17.45 -25.89 -9.86
N GLY A 78 -17.14 -25.43 -8.63
CA GLY A 78 -16.26 -26.11 -7.71
C GLY A 78 -14.76 -25.94 -8.03
N GLY A 79 -14.43 -25.15 -9.05
CA GLY A 79 -13.07 -24.70 -9.34
C GLY A 79 -12.61 -23.57 -8.42
N ILE A 80 -11.40 -23.07 -8.66
CA ILE A 80 -10.84 -21.93 -7.93
C ILE A 80 -11.12 -20.66 -8.72
N ASP A 81 -11.77 -19.69 -8.07
CA ASP A 81 -11.91 -18.35 -8.61
C ASP A 81 -10.62 -17.57 -8.33
N TRP A 82 -9.72 -17.59 -9.30
CA TRP A 82 -8.43 -16.91 -9.18
C TRP A 82 -8.57 -15.39 -9.08
N MET A 83 -9.58 -14.80 -9.72
CA MET A 83 -9.81 -13.34 -9.67
C MET A 83 -10.23 -12.92 -8.26
N GLU A 84 -11.17 -13.65 -7.67
CA GLU A 84 -11.66 -13.38 -6.32
C GLU A 84 -10.63 -13.74 -5.24
N THR A 85 -9.80 -14.74 -5.50
CA THR A 85 -8.63 -15.09 -4.66
C THR A 85 -7.58 -13.99 -4.70
N GLU A 86 -7.21 -13.49 -5.90
CA GLU A 86 -6.27 -12.37 -6.06
C GLU A 86 -6.78 -11.11 -5.35
N ARG A 87 -8.08 -10.79 -5.49
CA ARG A 87 -8.73 -9.69 -4.77
C ARG A 87 -8.57 -9.83 -3.25
N THR A 88 -8.83 -11.02 -2.72
CA THR A 88 -8.68 -11.33 -1.28
C THR A 88 -7.22 -11.14 -0.83
N ILE A 89 -6.24 -11.54 -1.65
CA ILE A 89 -4.81 -11.32 -1.37
C ILE A 89 -4.50 -9.82 -1.32
N HIS A 90 -4.99 -9.03 -2.28
CA HIS A 90 -4.76 -7.58 -2.26
C HIS A 90 -5.41 -6.89 -1.06
N GLU A 91 -6.60 -7.32 -0.63
CA GLU A 91 -7.26 -6.82 0.58
C GLU A 91 -6.47 -7.13 1.84
N SER A 92 -5.97 -8.36 1.96
CA SER A 92 -5.14 -8.78 3.09
C SER A 92 -3.86 -7.93 3.16
N LEU A 93 -3.17 -7.77 2.04
CA LEU A 93 -1.95 -6.96 1.98
C LEU A 93 -2.22 -5.47 2.25
N CYS A 94 -3.36 -4.94 1.79
CA CYS A 94 -3.76 -3.57 2.11
C CYS A 94 -4.02 -3.38 3.61
N ARG A 95 -4.69 -4.35 4.26
CA ARG A 95 -4.91 -4.35 5.71
C ARG A 95 -3.59 -4.35 6.47
N GLU A 96 -2.66 -5.20 6.07
CA GLU A 96 -1.33 -5.25 6.68
C GLU A 96 -0.60 -3.91 6.57
N PHE A 97 -0.64 -3.24 5.41
CA PHE A 97 -0.04 -1.91 5.26
C PHE A 97 -0.73 -0.85 6.11
N SER A 98 -2.07 -0.87 6.22
CA SER A 98 -2.81 0.04 7.10
C SER A 98 -2.39 -0.14 8.57
N GLU A 99 -2.28 -1.37 9.05
CA GLU A 99 -1.82 -1.67 10.40
C GLU A 99 -0.38 -1.19 10.65
N ILE A 100 0.51 -1.32 9.65
CA ILE A 100 1.86 -0.76 9.74
C ILE A 100 1.80 0.77 9.87
N LEU A 101 1.00 1.44 9.05
CA LEU A 101 0.86 2.91 9.12
C LEU A 101 0.33 3.39 10.47
N GLU A 102 -0.48 2.59 11.16
CA GLU A 102 -1.00 2.90 12.49
C GLU A 102 0.08 2.83 13.58
N ILE A 103 0.94 1.80 13.54
CA ILE A 103 1.97 1.55 14.57
C ILE A 103 3.28 2.31 14.32
N VAL A 104 3.53 2.76 13.09
CA VAL A 104 4.75 3.48 12.73
C VAL A 104 4.83 4.82 13.49
N PRO A 105 6.00 5.14 14.11
CA PRO A 105 6.19 6.41 14.81
C PRO A 105 5.91 7.63 13.91
N GLY A 106 5.27 8.66 14.46
CA GLY A 106 4.79 9.80 13.68
C GLY A 106 5.86 10.52 12.85
N GLU A 107 7.11 10.54 13.30
CA GLU A 107 8.25 11.17 12.60
C GLU A 107 8.57 10.49 11.27
N VAL A 108 8.42 9.16 11.19
CA VAL A 108 8.73 8.35 9.99
C VAL A 108 7.48 7.97 9.20
N ARG A 109 6.29 8.16 9.76
CA ARG A 109 5.00 7.85 9.10
C ARG A 109 4.85 8.46 7.71
N PRO A 110 5.25 9.73 7.43
CA PRO A 110 5.15 10.28 6.08
C PRO A 110 5.99 9.50 5.05
N VAL A 111 7.17 9.02 5.45
CA VAL A 111 8.06 8.22 4.59
C VAL A 111 7.43 6.85 4.32
N VAL A 112 6.95 6.18 5.36
CA VAL A 112 6.29 4.87 5.20
C VAL A 112 5.01 4.99 4.38
N ARG A 113 4.20 6.04 4.61
CA ARG A 113 3.02 6.37 3.79
C ARG A 113 3.39 6.51 2.32
N ARG A 114 4.51 7.17 2.03
CA ARG A 114 4.99 7.33 0.66
C ARG A 114 5.38 5.99 0.02
N LEU A 115 6.03 5.11 0.77
CA LEU A 115 6.42 3.78 0.28
C LEU A 115 5.20 2.92 -0.06
N VAL A 116 4.22 2.83 0.84
CA VAL A 116 3.00 2.04 0.57
C VAL A 116 2.07 2.70 -0.46
N GLY A 117 2.24 4.01 -0.68
CA GLY A 117 1.55 4.79 -1.71
C GLY A 117 1.82 4.31 -3.16
N TYR A 118 2.76 3.38 -3.39
CA TYR A 118 2.92 2.74 -4.71
C TYR A 118 1.62 2.13 -5.23
N ARG A 119 0.69 1.74 -4.34
CA ARG A 119 -0.64 1.24 -4.71
C ARG A 119 -1.53 2.30 -5.34
N GLU A 120 -1.39 3.57 -4.94
CA GLU A 120 -2.06 4.68 -5.63
C GLU A 120 -1.60 4.75 -7.09
N MET A 121 -0.30 4.59 -7.33
CA MET A 121 0.25 4.57 -8.69
C MET A 121 -0.28 3.40 -9.52
N ILE A 122 -0.44 2.20 -8.93
CA ILE A 122 -1.06 1.06 -9.64
C ILE A 122 -2.48 1.42 -10.07
N ASN A 123 -3.31 1.95 -9.16
CA ASN A 123 -4.67 2.37 -9.50
C ASN A 123 -4.70 3.48 -10.55
N LEU A 124 -3.79 4.45 -10.50
CA LEU A 124 -3.67 5.47 -11.53
C LEU A 124 -3.29 4.88 -12.88
N LYS A 125 -2.36 3.92 -12.93
CA LYS A 125 -2.02 3.21 -14.18
C LYS A 125 -3.22 2.42 -14.72
N ILE A 126 -4.00 1.76 -13.86
CA ILE A 126 -5.23 1.05 -14.25
C ILE A 126 -6.23 2.02 -14.87
N ILE A 127 -6.46 3.18 -14.23
CA ILE A 127 -7.39 4.21 -14.71
C ILE A 127 -6.93 4.78 -16.05
N VAL A 128 -5.67 5.21 -16.16
CA VAL A 128 -5.13 5.76 -17.41
C VAL A 128 -5.19 4.74 -18.55
N THR A 129 -4.87 3.48 -18.27
CA THR A 129 -4.96 2.38 -19.25
C THR A 129 -6.41 2.19 -19.71
N GLY A 130 -7.35 2.09 -18.78
CA GLY A 130 -8.76 1.93 -19.12
C GLY A 130 -9.32 3.11 -19.93
N LEU A 131 -8.95 4.35 -19.57
CA LEU A 131 -9.33 5.54 -20.32
C LEU A 131 -8.74 5.56 -21.73
N HIS A 132 -7.49 5.15 -21.89
CA HIS A 132 -6.85 5.04 -23.20
C HIS A 132 -7.50 3.97 -24.08
N GLU A 133 -7.89 2.84 -23.49
CA GLU A 133 -8.56 1.73 -24.18
C GLU A 133 -10.05 1.99 -24.45
N GLY A 134 -10.62 3.07 -23.91
CA GLY A 134 -12.04 3.35 -24.00
C GLY A 134 -12.91 2.39 -23.19
N ALA A 135 -12.35 1.77 -22.15
CA ALA A 135 -13.07 0.87 -21.26
C ALA A 135 -14.19 1.61 -20.51
N ARG A 136 -15.27 0.88 -20.19
CA ARG A 136 -16.37 1.48 -19.43
C ARG A 136 -15.92 1.73 -17.99
N ARG A 137 -16.47 2.77 -17.35
CA ARG A 137 -16.17 3.12 -15.95
C ARG A 137 -16.23 1.92 -15.00
N ASP A 138 -17.27 1.10 -15.11
CA ASP A 138 -17.45 -0.06 -14.23
C ASP A 138 -16.38 -1.15 -14.46
N GLU A 139 -15.85 -1.26 -15.67
CA GLU A 139 -14.74 -2.17 -16.00
C GLU A 139 -13.39 -1.66 -15.46
N ILE A 140 -13.22 -0.34 -15.41
CA ILE A 140 -12.05 0.28 -14.76
C ILE A 140 -12.13 0.05 -13.25
N ILE A 141 -13.30 0.31 -12.65
CA ILE A 141 -13.52 0.19 -11.21
C ILE A 141 -13.31 -1.26 -10.74
N SER A 142 -13.79 -2.25 -11.50
CA SER A 142 -13.64 -3.67 -11.14
C SER A 142 -12.18 -4.16 -11.12
N ARG A 143 -11.27 -3.43 -11.79
CA ARG A 143 -9.83 -3.72 -11.81
C ARG A 143 -9.04 -3.01 -10.72
N LEU A 144 -9.64 -2.04 -10.02
CA LEU A 144 -8.94 -1.27 -8.98
C LEU A 144 -8.52 -2.18 -7.82
N VAL A 145 -7.31 -1.93 -7.32
CA VAL A 145 -6.78 -2.64 -6.16
C VAL A 145 -7.00 -1.83 -4.88
N PRO A 146 -7.26 -2.49 -3.73
CA PRO A 146 -7.28 -1.83 -2.43
C PRO A 146 -6.01 -1.02 -2.15
N CYS A 147 -6.19 0.17 -1.60
CA CYS A 147 -5.12 1.13 -1.30
C CYS A 147 -5.20 1.58 0.17
N PRO A 148 -4.10 1.54 0.94
CA PRO A 148 -4.11 1.93 2.35
C PRO A 148 -4.04 3.45 2.56
N THR A 149 -3.65 4.20 1.53
CA THR A 149 -3.36 5.63 1.65
C THR A 149 -4.42 6.53 1.03
N GLU A 150 -5.31 5.97 0.23
CA GLU A 150 -6.35 6.69 -0.49
C GLU A 150 -7.64 5.87 -0.59
N THR A 151 -8.78 6.54 -0.70
CA THR A 151 -10.09 5.89 -0.64
C THR A 151 -10.51 5.30 -1.99
N GLN A 152 -11.32 4.23 -1.94
CA GLN A 152 -11.93 3.67 -3.15
C GLN A 152 -12.78 4.73 -3.88
N GLN A 153 -13.55 5.52 -3.15
CA GLN A 153 -14.38 6.60 -3.71
C GLN A 153 -13.55 7.63 -4.47
N ARG A 154 -12.33 7.92 -4.00
CA ARG A 154 -11.42 8.83 -4.72
C ARG A 154 -11.02 8.24 -6.07
N PHE A 155 -10.67 6.96 -6.14
CA PHE A 155 -10.34 6.31 -7.41
C PHE A 155 -11.55 6.18 -8.35
N GLU A 156 -12.75 5.91 -7.81
CA GLU A 156 -13.98 5.91 -8.60
C GLU A 156 -14.31 7.28 -9.19
N LEU A 157 -14.02 8.37 -8.46
CA LEU A 157 -14.12 9.72 -8.98
C LEU A 157 -13.12 9.96 -10.12
N LEU A 158 -11.86 9.52 -9.95
CA LEU A 158 -10.84 9.61 -11.01
C LEU A 158 -11.23 8.80 -12.26
N ALA A 159 -11.77 7.60 -12.08
CA ALA A 159 -12.27 6.73 -13.15
C ALA A 159 -13.50 7.31 -13.88
N SER A 160 -14.07 8.41 -13.39
CA SER A 160 -15.19 9.11 -14.02
C SER A 160 -14.74 10.15 -15.07
N ALA A 161 -13.44 10.33 -15.25
CA ALA A 161 -12.90 11.13 -16.35
C ALA A 161 -13.31 10.56 -17.71
N GLN A 162 -13.50 11.42 -18.70
CA GLN A 162 -13.87 11.01 -20.07
C GLN A 162 -12.67 10.71 -20.97
N SER A 163 -11.48 11.14 -20.56
CA SER A 163 -10.22 10.91 -21.27
C SER A 163 -9.03 11.05 -20.32
N VAL A 164 -7.84 10.65 -20.79
CA VAL A 164 -6.58 10.82 -20.05
C VAL A 164 -6.28 12.31 -19.80
N GLU A 165 -6.56 13.19 -20.76
CA GLU A 165 -6.45 14.63 -20.56
C GLU A 165 -7.49 15.15 -19.57
N GLY A 166 -8.72 14.64 -19.62
CA GLY A 166 -9.78 15.00 -18.69
C GLY A 166 -9.44 14.61 -17.24
N LEU A 167 -8.64 13.55 -17.05
CA LEU A 167 -8.15 13.13 -15.74
C LEU A 167 -7.33 14.21 -15.02
N LEU A 168 -6.65 15.10 -15.76
CA LEU A 168 -5.87 16.20 -15.17
C LEU A 168 -6.70 17.11 -14.28
N GLU A 169 -7.96 17.37 -14.67
CA GLU A 169 -8.88 18.20 -13.91
C GLU A 169 -9.18 17.59 -12.54
N PHE A 170 -9.37 16.26 -12.49
CA PHE A 170 -9.62 15.55 -11.25
C PHE A 170 -8.38 15.39 -10.37
N LEU A 171 -7.18 15.50 -10.96
CA LEU A 171 -5.92 15.42 -10.24
C LEU A 171 -5.44 16.77 -9.70
N LYS A 172 -6.10 17.89 -10.00
CA LYS A 172 -5.71 19.21 -9.48
C LYS A 172 -5.54 19.20 -7.96
N GLY A 173 -4.42 19.75 -7.49
CA GLY A 173 -4.06 19.77 -6.07
C GLY A 173 -3.44 18.46 -5.55
N SER A 174 -3.43 17.38 -6.34
CA SER A 174 -2.63 16.19 -6.05
C SER A 174 -1.21 16.33 -6.60
N GLU A 175 -0.29 15.58 -6.01
CA GLU A 175 1.09 15.47 -6.48
C GLU A 175 1.22 14.83 -7.88
N TYR A 176 0.22 14.07 -8.31
CA TYR A 176 0.23 13.39 -9.62
C TYR A 176 -0.13 14.31 -10.78
N HIS A 177 -0.73 15.48 -10.52
CA HIS A 177 -1.14 16.41 -11.56
C HIS A 177 0.05 16.88 -12.39
N GLY A 178 1.13 17.33 -11.75
CA GLY A 178 2.32 17.83 -12.44
C GLY A 178 3.01 16.75 -13.27
N VAL A 179 3.05 15.51 -12.73
CA VAL A 179 3.64 14.35 -13.42
C VAL A 179 2.85 14.02 -14.69
N LEU A 180 1.52 13.87 -14.57
CA LEU A 180 0.68 13.57 -15.73
C LEU A 180 0.70 14.72 -16.74
N ALA A 181 0.60 15.97 -16.28
CA ALA A 181 0.61 17.15 -17.15
C ALA A 181 1.89 17.25 -17.98
N GLY A 182 3.05 16.95 -17.36
CA GLY A 182 4.34 16.91 -18.05
C GLY A 182 4.41 15.79 -19.10
N ALA A 183 3.73 14.67 -18.88
CA ALA A 183 3.75 13.50 -19.76
C ALA A 183 2.66 13.52 -20.86
N ILE A 184 1.68 14.44 -20.82
CA ILE A 184 0.59 14.49 -21.80
C ILE A 184 1.09 14.67 -23.24
N GLU A 185 2.11 15.50 -23.44
CA GLU A 185 2.63 15.74 -24.80
C GLU A 185 3.32 14.50 -25.38
N ASP A 186 4.03 13.74 -24.54
CA ASP A 186 4.62 12.47 -24.94
C ASP A 186 3.56 11.39 -25.13
N TYR A 187 2.52 11.37 -24.30
CA TYR A 187 1.36 10.50 -24.47
C TYR A 187 0.68 10.70 -25.83
N ARG A 188 0.49 11.94 -26.29
CA ARG A 188 -0.09 12.21 -27.62
C ARG A 188 0.73 11.62 -28.76
N LYS A 189 2.06 11.52 -28.59
CA LYS A 189 2.98 11.03 -29.63
C LYS A 189 3.20 9.52 -29.56
N LEU A 190 3.32 8.99 -28.35
CA LEU A 190 3.78 7.62 -28.09
C LEU A 190 2.65 6.70 -27.55
N GLY A 191 1.47 7.26 -27.28
CA GLY A 191 0.35 6.57 -26.67
C GLY A 191 0.62 6.18 -25.22
N LEU A 192 -0.05 5.12 -24.77
CA LEU A 192 0.00 4.65 -23.37
C LEU A 192 1.42 4.41 -22.83
N ARG A 193 2.38 4.03 -23.70
CA ARG A 193 3.76 3.73 -23.31
C ARG A 193 4.44 4.88 -22.57
N ALA A 194 4.12 6.13 -22.88
CA ALA A 194 4.67 7.30 -22.20
C ALA A 194 4.20 7.44 -20.74
N LEU A 195 3.11 6.75 -20.37
CA LEU A 195 2.48 6.86 -19.04
C LEU A 195 2.69 5.63 -18.15
N ILE A 196 2.99 4.48 -18.75
CA ILE A 196 3.14 3.21 -18.02
C ILE A 196 4.60 2.76 -17.85
N SER A 197 5.54 3.35 -18.60
CA SER A 197 6.98 3.10 -18.50
C SER A 197 7.54 3.40 -17.12
#